data_AF-A0A454C8X2-F1
#
_entry.id   AF-A0A454C8X2-F1
#
_cell.length_a   1.000
_cell.length_b   1.000
_cell.length_c   1.000
_cell.angle_alpha   90.00
_cell.angle_beta   90.00
_cell.angle_gamma   90.00
#
_symmetry.space_group_name_H-M   'P 1'
#
loop_
_entity.id
_entity.type
_entity.pdbx_description
1 polymer ?
#
loop_
_entity_poly.entity_id
_entity_poly.type
_entity_poly.pdbx_seq_one_letter_code
_entity_poly.pdbx_strand_id
1 'polypeptide(L)'
;MSIDDEWYTQEKDIKYFLENFKIDKKKTIWCPFDTQQSNFVIVLKSLGYKVIYSHIDNGQDFYKYEPNENYDLIISNPPFRNKANIIKRLQELNKPFALIFGVQCFNSGGFVSQLQKLKNLELVFLTKRIKFLKNYKQDLKNIPQPTFHSLWICSGITNKPLSILEGVK
;
A
#
# COMPACT_ATOMS: atom_id res chain seq x y z
N MET A 1 -3.48 13.03 14.23
CA MET A 1 -3.29 11.57 14.39
C MET A 1 -2.32 11.32 15.52
N SER A 2 -2.44 10.20 16.24
CA SER A 2 -1.35 9.74 17.11
C SER A 2 -0.26 9.07 16.28
N ILE A 3 1.01 9.30 16.63
CA ILE A 3 2.21 8.68 16.05
C ILE A 3 2.13 7.13 15.95
N ASP A 4 1.22 6.49 16.69
CA ASP A 4 1.11 5.03 16.78
C ASP A 4 0.45 4.31 15.59
N ASP A 5 -0.19 5.05 14.66
CA ASP A 5 -0.97 4.45 13.57
C ASP A 5 -0.20 4.30 12.23
N GLU A 6 1.03 4.84 12.12
CA GLU A 6 1.85 4.83 10.91
C GLU A 6 3.08 3.94 11.02
N TRP A 7 3.31 3.14 9.99
CA TRP A 7 4.45 2.23 9.88
C TRP A 7 5.03 2.32 8.48
N TYR A 8 6.34 2.53 8.38
CA TYR A 8 6.98 2.82 7.10
C TYR A 8 7.50 1.55 6.44
N THR A 9 7.06 1.31 5.20
CA THR A 9 7.58 0.22 4.36
C THR A 9 8.99 0.55 3.91
N GLN A 10 9.91 -0.41 3.95
CA GLN A 10 11.27 -0.20 3.47
C GLN A 10 11.30 -0.08 1.94
N GLU A 11 12.23 0.72 1.42
CA GLU A 11 12.38 0.93 -0.02
C GLU A 11 12.54 -0.37 -0.81
N LYS A 12 13.28 -1.33 -0.25
CA LYS A 12 13.58 -2.61 -0.90
C LYS A 12 12.31 -3.42 -1.20
N ASP A 13 11.34 -3.41 -0.28
CA ASP A 13 10.08 -4.14 -0.44
C ASP A 13 9.18 -3.47 -1.49
N ILE A 14 9.23 -2.14 -1.58
CA ILE A 14 8.53 -1.36 -2.61
C ILE A 14 9.12 -1.65 -3.99
N LYS A 15 10.46 -1.56 -4.13
CA LYS A 15 11.17 -1.89 -5.38
C LYS A 15 10.86 -3.31 -5.84
N TYR A 16 10.94 -4.28 -4.93
CA TYR A 16 10.64 -5.68 -5.21
C TYR A 16 9.22 -5.89 -5.75
N PHE A 17 8.21 -5.24 -5.15
CA PHE A 17 6.84 -5.31 -5.65
C PHE A 17 6.72 -4.75 -7.08
N LEU A 18 7.26 -3.55 -7.31
CA LEU A 18 7.17 -2.86 -8.60
C LEU A 18 7.87 -3.65 -9.74
N GLU A 19 9.02 -4.26 -9.45
CA GLU A 19 9.77 -5.08 -10.41
C GLU A 19 9.03 -6.36 -10.79
N ASN A 20 8.41 -7.05 -9.83
CA ASN A 20 7.67 -8.29 -10.09
C ASN A 20 6.43 -8.09 -10.97
N PHE A 21 5.74 -6.95 -10.82
CA PHE A 21 4.51 -6.66 -11.57
C PHE A 21 4.70 -5.71 -12.76
N LYS A 22 5.94 -5.26 -13.01
CA LYS A 22 6.33 -4.45 -14.18
C LYS A 22 5.37 -3.27 -14.43
N ILE A 23 5.10 -2.50 -13.37
CA ILE A 23 4.16 -1.36 -13.46
C ILE A 23 4.66 -0.36 -14.51
N ASP A 24 3.82 -0.08 -15.51
CA ASP A 24 4.13 0.84 -16.61
C ASP A 24 4.53 2.23 -16.10
N LYS A 25 5.69 2.73 -16.56
CA LYS A 25 6.27 4.03 -16.21
C LYS A 25 5.44 5.22 -16.66
N LYS A 26 4.55 5.05 -17.64
CA LYS A 26 3.64 6.11 -18.09
C LYS A 26 2.50 6.37 -17.11
N LYS A 27 2.24 5.45 -16.18
CA LYS A 27 1.15 5.60 -15.20
C LYS A 27 1.49 6.67 -14.16
N THR A 28 0.51 7.50 -13.86
CA THR A 28 0.52 8.41 -12.72
C THR A 28 0.01 7.67 -11.49
N ILE A 29 0.84 7.62 -10.44
CA ILE A 29 0.56 6.88 -9.22
C ILE A 29 0.15 7.86 -8.11
N TRP A 30 -1.00 7.58 -7.48
CA TRP A 30 -1.42 8.27 -6.27
C TRP A 30 -1.04 7.47 -5.01
N CYS A 31 -0.36 8.13 -4.09
CA CYS A 31 0.06 7.64 -2.78
C CYS A 31 -0.75 8.35 -1.69
N PRO A 32 -1.95 7.84 -1.33
CA PRO A 32 -2.93 8.59 -0.55
C PRO A 32 -2.66 8.72 0.95
N PHE A 33 -1.70 7.97 1.48
CA PHE A 33 -1.34 7.91 2.91
C PHE A 33 0.11 8.33 3.12
N ASP A 34 0.64 9.16 2.23
CA ASP A 34 2.07 9.40 2.12
C ASP A 34 2.40 10.89 2.12
N THR A 35 3.50 11.23 2.81
CA THR A 35 4.11 12.56 2.73
C THR A 35 5.18 12.57 1.63
N GLN A 36 5.75 13.74 1.35
CA GLN A 36 6.87 13.84 0.40
C GLN A 36 8.07 12.98 0.82
N GLN A 37 8.24 12.77 2.13
CA GLN A 37 9.32 12.00 2.74
C GLN A 37 9.02 10.49 2.79
N SER A 38 7.83 10.06 2.38
CA SER A 38 7.48 8.64 2.34
C SER A 38 8.36 7.85 1.38
N ASN A 39 8.80 6.66 1.82
CA ASN A 39 9.57 5.75 0.98
C ASN A 39 8.83 5.38 -0.31
N PHE A 40 7.49 5.27 -0.30
CA PHE A 40 6.71 5.11 -1.54
C PHE A 40 6.97 6.24 -2.52
N VAL A 41 6.82 7.48 -2.07
CA VAL A 41 6.99 8.68 -2.89
C VAL A 41 8.43 8.80 -3.39
N ILE A 42 9.41 8.61 -2.51
CA ILE A 42 10.84 8.68 -2.84
C ILE A 42 11.20 7.61 -3.88
N VAL A 43 10.85 6.35 -3.64
CA VAL A 43 11.17 5.23 -4.54
C VAL A 43 10.50 5.42 -5.89
N LEU A 44 9.20 5.69 -5.91
CA LEU A 44 8.46 5.84 -7.16
C LEU A 44 9.01 7.00 -7.99
N LYS A 45 9.31 8.15 -7.37
CA LYS A 45 9.95 9.28 -8.07
C LYS A 45 11.35 8.92 -8.58
N SER A 46 12.18 8.26 -7.77
CA SER A 46 13.53 7.82 -8.19
C SER A 46 13.51 6.85 -9.37
N LEU A 47 12.43 6.09 -9.50
CA LEU A 47 12.19 5.13 -10.57
C LEU A 47 11.49 5.75 -11.78
N GLY A 48 11.30 7.08 -11.80
CA GLY A 48 10.78 7.84 -12.94
C GLY A 48 9.26 7.89 -13.08
N TYR A 49 8.48 7.49 -12.07
CA TYR A 49 7.02 7.62 -12.12
C TYR A 49 6.57 9.06 -11.87
N LYS A 50 5.44 9.45 -12.47
CA LYS A 50 4.68 10.62 -11.99
C LYS A 50 3.95 10.22 -10.70
N VAL A 51 4.20 10.96 -9.62
CA VAL A 51 3.66 10.63 -8.29
C VAL A 51 2.90 11.81 -7.71
N ILE A 52 1.64 11.56 -7.36
CA ILE A 52 0.83 12.44 -6.52
C ILE A 52 0.83 11.83 -5.13
N TYR A 53 1.11 12.62 -4.10
CA TYR A 53 1.05 12.17 -2.72
C TYR A 53 0.05 13.02 -1.95
N SER A 54 -0.59 12.44 -0.96
CA SER A 54 -1.47 13.17 -0.04
C SER A 54 -1.39 12.58 1.35
N HIS A 55 -1.63 13.43 2.34
CA HIS A 55 -1.61 13.03 3.74
C HIS A 55 -2.68 13.74 4.53
N ILE A 56 -3.26 13.06 5.51
CA ILE A 56 -4.28 13.64 6.38
C ILE A 56 -3.74 14.81 7.22
N ASP A 57 -2.44 14.84 7.54
CA ASP A 57 -1.81 15.99 8.20
C ASP A 57 -1.81 17.25 7.32
N ASN A 58 -1.93 17.09 6.00
CA ASN A 58 -2.08 18.20 5.05
C ASN A 58 -3.55 18.57 4.82
N GLY A 59 -4.48 18.05 5.63
CA GLY A 59 -5.93 18.19 5.42
C GLY A 59 -6.48 17.33 4.27
N GLN A 60 -5.68 16.42 3.71
CA GLN A 60 -6.04 15.59 2.56
C GLN A 60 -6.45 14.19 3.03
N ASP A 61 -7.57 14.12 3.75
CA ASP A 61 -8.12 12.86 4.26
C ASP A 61 -8.57 11.95 3.10
N PHE A 62 -7.97 10.76 2.95
CA PHE A 62 -8.30 9.78 1.90
C PHE A 62 -9.80 9.48 1.74
N TYR A 63 -10.59 9.56 2.82
CA TYR A 63 -12.02 9.29 2.74
C TYR A 63 -12.83 10.40 2.04
N LYS A 64 -12.24 11.59 1.86
CA LYS A 64 -12.92 12.78 1.34
C LYS A 64 -12.16 13.47 0.22
N TYR A 65 -10.84 13.39 0.26
CA TYR A 65 -9.93 13.99 -0.70
C TYR A 65 -9.72 13.04 -1.88
N GLU A 66 -9.69 13.63 -3.07
CA GLU A 66 -9.21 13.01 -4.29
C GLU A 66 -8.43 14.10 -5.05
N PRO A 67 -7.25 13.78 -5.60
CA PRO A 67 -6.46 14.79 -6.31
C PRO A 67 -7.19 15.29 -7.57
N ASN A 68 -7.11 16.59 -7.81
CA ASN A 68 -7.64 17.20 -9.04
C ASN A 68 -6.89 16.75 -10.30
N GLU A 69 -5.63 16.34 -10.14
CA GLU A 69 -4.84 15.78 -11.22
C GLU A 69 -5.25 14.33 -11.51
N ASN A 70 -5.34 13.99 -12.80
CA ASN A 70 -5.61 12.61 -13.22
C ASN A 70 -4.51 11.65 -12.75
N TYR A 71 -4.95 10.49 -12.25
CA TYR A 71 -4.11 9.38 -11.86
C TYR A 71 -4.67 8.04 -12.37
N ASP A 72 -3.77 7.08 -12.55
CA ASP A 72 -4.06 5.79 -13.18
C ASP A 72 -4.09 4.64 -12.18
N LEU A 73 -3.43 4.80 -11.03
CA LEU A 73 -3.12 3.72 -10.12
C LEU A 73 -2.89 4.25 -8.69
N ILE A 74 -3.34 3.50 -7.70
CA ILE A 74 -3.11 3.79 -6.27
C ILE A 74 -2.10 2.78 -5.70
N ILE A 75 -0.99 3.25 -5.11
CA ILE A 75 -0.04 2.39 -4.40
C ILE A 75 0.41 3.08 -3.12
N SER A 76 0.24 2.42 -1.97
CA SER A 76 0.64 2.98 -0.66
C SER A 76 0.59 1.92 0.45
N ASN A 77 0.99 2.30 1.67
CA ASN A 77 0.75 1.55 2.90
C ASN A 77 -0.33 2.25 3.75
N PRO A 78 -1.58 1.74 3.79
CA PRO A 78 -2.66 2.36 4.55
C PRO A 78 -2.43 2.31 6.07
N PRO A 79 -3.08 3.23 6.81
CA PRO A 79 -3.05 3.21 8.28
C PRO A 79 -3.67 1.93 8.85
N PHE A 80 -3.40 1.65 10.13
CA PHE A 80 -3.86 0.40 10.73
C PHE A 80 -5.37 0.29 10.95
N ARG A 81 -6.07 1.40 11.09
CA ARG A 81 -7.50 1.43 11.42
C ARG A 81 -8.37 1.53 10.16
N ASN A 82 -9.68 1.31 10.33
CA ASN A 82 -10.71 1.58 9.31
C ASN A 82 -10.53 0.87 7.95
N LYS A 83 -9.87 -0.30 7.94
CA LYS A 83 -9.51 -1.05 6.73
C LYS A 83 -10.70 -1.34 5.81
N ALA A 84 -11.87 -1.64 6.38
CA ALA A 84 -13.08 -1.89 5.59
C ALA A 84 -13.51 -0.65 4.81
N ASN A 85 -13.44 0.54 5.42
CA ASN A 85 -13.76 1.80 4.76
C ASN A 85 -12.72 2.16 3.69
N ILE A 86 -11.46 1.76 3.86
CA ILE A 86 -10.43 1.91 2.82
C ILE A 86 -10.82 1.11 1.57
N ILE A 87 -11.18 -0.17 1.72
CA ILE A 87 -11.63 -0.99 0.59
C ILE A 87 -12.89 -0.42 -0.06
N LYS A 88 -13.86 0.03 0.74
CA LYS A 88 -15.07 0.68 0.22
C LYS A 88 -14.71 1.93 -0.61
N ARG A 89 -13.82 2.80 -0.11
CA ARG A 89 -13.41 4.01 -0.83
C ARG A 89 -12.69 3.66 -2.13
N LEU A 90 -11.83 2.65 -2.14
CA LEU A 90 -11.16 2.19 -3.36
C LEU A 90 -12.15 1.71 -4.44
N GLN A 91 -13.27 1.09 -4.02
CA GLN A 91 -14.35 0.71 -4.94
C GLN A 91 -15.02 1.94 -5.57
N GLU A 92 -15.30 2.97 -4.77
CA GLU A 92 -15.90 4.22 -5.24
C GLU A 92 -14.98 4.95 -6.23
N LEU A 93 -13.67 4.97 -5.96
CA LEU A 93 -12.66 5.54 -6.85
C LEU A 93 -12.56 4.77 -8.17
N ASN A 94 -12.84 3.46 -8.15
CA ASN A 94 -12.83 2.58 -9.33
C ASN A 94 -11.53 2.66 -10.14
N LYS A 95 -10.39 2.69 -9.42
CA LYS A 95 -9.04 2.68 -9.99
C LYS A 95 -8.31 1.41 -9.57
N PRO A 96 -7.39 0.91 -10.40
CA PRO A 96 -6.46 -0.13 -9.97
C PRO A 96 -5.72 0.30 -8.70
N PHE A 97 -5.44 -0.65 -7.81
CA PHE A 97 -4.69 -0.37 -6.59
C PHE A 97 -3.82 -1.54 -6.13
N ALA A 98 -2.79 -1.23 -5.36
CA ALA A 98 -2.01 -2.17 -4.56
C ALA A 98 -1.70 -1.57 -3.19
N LEU A 99 -2.29 -2.13 -2.12
CA LEU A 99 -2.09 -1.66 -0.76
C LEU A 99 -1.60 -2.79 0.16
N ILE A 100 -0.73 -2.45 1.11
CA ILE A 100 -0.22 -3.42 2.09
C ILE A 100 -1.19 -3.57 3.26
N PHE A 101 -1.51 -4.80 3.63
CA PHE A 101 -2.28 -5.10 4.82
C PHE A 101 -1.58 -6.21 5.63
N GLY A 102 -1.83 -6.24 6.94
CA GLY A 102 -1.49 -7.40 7.76
C GLY A 102 -2.53 -8.51 7.59
N VAL A 103 -2.11 -9.78 7.54
CA VAL A 103 -3.02 -10.93 7.32
C VAL A 103 -4.17 -11.02 8.31
N GLN A 104 -4.00 -10.48 9.52
CA GLN A 104 -5.04 -10.43 10.55
C GLN A 104 -6.30 -9.63 10.12
N CYS A 105 -6.22 -8.80 9.08
CA CYS A 105 -7.38 -8.08 8.56
C CYS A 105 -8.50 -9.03 8.10
N PHE A 106 -8.16 -10.25 7.67
CA PHE A 106 -9.14 -11.28 7.28
C PHE A 106 -9.99 -11.80 8.45
N ASN A 107 -9.60 -11.56 9.70
CA ASN A 107 -10.42 -11.92 10.87
C ASN A 107 -11.60 -10.96 11.07
N SER A 108 -11.64 -9.83 10.37
CA SER A 108 -12.74 -8.86 10.44
C SER A 108 -13.80 -9.17 9.38
N GLY A 109 -14.99 -9.60 9.80
CA GLY A 109 -16.11 -9.86 8.89
C GLY A 109 -16.48 -8.64 8.03
N GLY A 110 -16.41 -7.44 8.58
CA GLY A 110 -16.64 -6.20 7.84
C GLY A 110 -15.60 -5.96 6.75
N PHE A 111 -14.32 -6.23 7.01
CA PHE A 111 -13.27 -6.14 6.00
C PHE A 111 -13.47 -7.17 4.89
N VAL A 112 -13.71 -8.43 5.25
CA VAL A 112 -13.95 -9.53 4.31
C VAL A 112 -15.17 -9.25 3.43
N SER A 113 -16.25 -8.72 4.00
CA SER A 113 -17.45 -8.34 3.25
C SER A 113 -17.17 -7.26 2.20
N GLN A 114 -16.26 -6.31 2.48
CA GLN A 114 -15.87 -5.31 1.49
C GLN A 114 -14.99 -5.91 0.39
N LEU A 115 -14.07 -6.83 0.74
CA LEU A 115 -13.25 -7.52 -0.27
C LEU A 115 -14.10 -8.30 -1.29
N GLN A 116 -15.20 -8.94 -0.85
CA GLN A 116 -16.11 -9.67 -1.75
C GLN A 116 -16.77 -8.78 -2.81
N LYS A 117 -16.84 -7.46 -2.58
CA LYS A 117 -17.45 -6.50 -3.50
C LYS A 117 -16.44 -5.93 -4.51
N LEU A 118 -15.16 -6.26 -4.38
CA LEU A 118 -14.16 -5.85 -5.36
C LEU A 118 -14.41 -6.56 -6.69
N LYS A 119 -14.29 -5.80 -7.79
CA LYS A 119 -14.42 -6.34 -9.15
C LYS A 119 -13.41 -7.46 -9.40
N ASN A 120 -12.16 -7.22 -9.01
CA ASN A 120 -11.07 -8.19 -9.02
C ASN A 120 -10.38 -8.16 -7.65
N LEU A 121 -10.37 -9.28 -6.93
CA LEU A 121 -9.57 -9.43 -5.73
C LEU A 121 -8.29 -10.19 -6.08
N GLU A 122 -7.15 -9.55 -5.86
CA GLU A 122 -5.83 -10.10 -6.13
C GLU A 122 -5.00 -10.06 -4.85
N LEU A 123 -4.39 -11.17 -4.49
CA LEU A 123 -3.59 -11.31 -3.27
C LEU A 123 -2.14 -11.61 -3.64
N VAL A 124 -1.20 -10.82 -3.09
CA VAL A 124 0.24 -11.08 -3.22
C VAL A 124 0.82 -11.38 -1.85
N PHE A 125 1.00 -12.67 -1.58
CA PHE A 125 1.68 -13.15 -0.39
C PHE A 125 3.19 -13.15 -0.58
N LEU A 126 3.90 -12.82 0.49
CA LEU A 126 5.34 -12.98 0.59
C LEU A 126 5.63 -14.12 1.57
N THR A 127 6.53 -15.04 1.22
CA THR A 127 6.93 -16.10 2.17
C THR A 127 7.67 -15.50 3.37
N LYS A 128 8.41 -14.41 3.15
CA LYS A 128 9.03 -13.59 4.21
C LYS A 128 8.12 -12.46 4.69
N ARG A 129 8.24 -12.13 5.98
CA ARG A 129 7.49 -11.02 6.60
C ARG A 129 8.15 -9.68 6.29
N ILE A 130 7.37 -8.72 5.79
CA ILE A 130 7.82 -7.33 5.60
C ILE A 130 8.12 -6.71 6.97
N LYS A 131 9.33 -6.17 7.14
CA LYS A 131 9.73 -5.44 8.34
C LYS A 131 9.41 -3.96 8.15
N PHE A 132 8.63 -3.37 9.05
CA PHE A 132 8.26 -1.95 8.99
C PHE A 132 9.07 -1.12 9.99
N LEU A 133 9.34 0.13 9.64
CA LEU A 133 10.03 1.09 10.50
C LEU A 133 9.01 1.89 11.32
N LYS A 134 9.33 2.19 12.58
CA LYS A 134 8.55 3.14 13.39
C LYS A 134 8.91 4.60 13.11
N ASN A 135 10.11 4.85 12.62
CA ASN A 135 10.57 6.15 12.13
C ASN A 135 11.74 5.95 11.17
N TYR A 136 12.01 6.95 10.32
CA TYR A 136 13.10 6.88 9.31
C TYR A 136 14.52 6.86 9.90
N LYS A 137 14.70 7.11 11.20
CA LYS A 137 16.01 7.12 11.87
C LYS A 137 16.34 5.78 12.55
N GLN A 138 15.44 4.81 12.48
CA GLN A 138 15.63 3.51 13.12
C GLN A 138 16.76 2.72 12.45
N ASP A 139 17.62 2.09 13.26
CA ASP A 139 18.66 1.20 12.75
C ASP A 139 18.03 -0.03 12.08
N LEU A 140 18.30 -0.18 10.79
CA LEU A 140 17.78 -1.27 9.96
C LEU A 140 18.20 -2.65 10.46
N LYS A 141 19.34 -2.76 11.18
CA LYS A 141 19.81 -4.03 11.75
C LYS A 141 18.96 -4.51 12.94
N ASN A 142 18.26 -3.58 13.59
CA ASN A 142 17.55 -3.83 14.85
C ASN A 142 16.02 -3.70 14.72
N ILE A 143 15.47 -3.90 13.51
CA ILE A 143 14.02 -3.94 13.31
C ILE A 143 13.49 -5.29 13.80
N PRO A 144 12.57 -5.30 14.81
CA PRO A 144 12.00 -6.53 15.32
C PRO A 144 11.27 -7.30 14.24
N GLN A 145 11.34 -8.64 14.30
CA GLN A 145 10.58 -9.49 13.40
C GLN A 145 9.08 -9.32 13.68
N PRO A 146 8.26 -8.98 12.67
CA PRO A 146 6.81 -8.90 12.86
C PRO A 146 6.24 -10.26 13.27
N THR A 147 5.27 -10.27 14.18
CA THR A 147 4.58 -11.50 14.61
C THR A 147 3.71 -12.09 13.50
N PHE A 148 3.12 -11.24 12.66
CA PHE A 148 2.22 -11.64 11.60
C PHE A 148 2.77 -11.27 10.22
N HIS A 149 2.37 -12.04 9.21
CA HIS A 149 2.67 -11.71 7.83
C HIS A 149 1.89 -10.47 7.37
N SER A 150 2.45 -9.81 6.36
CA SER A 150 1.74 -8.81 5.57
C SER A 150 1.65 -9.30 4.13
N LEU A 151 0.66 -8.83 3.41
CA LEU A 151 0.43 -9.12 2.01
C LEU A 151 0.04 -7.84 1.28
N TRP A 152 0.19 -7.84 -0.04
CA TRP A 152 -0.47 -6.83 -0.86
C TRP A 152 -1.86 -7.33 -1.22
N ILE A 153 -2.85 -6.46 -1.05
CA ILE A 153 -4.17 -6.63 -1.61
C ILE A 153 -4.27 -5.67 -2.78
N CYS A 154 -4.59 -6.24 -3.94
CA CYS A 154 -4.58 -5.56 -5.21
C CYS A 154 -5.93 -5.70 -5.94
N SER A 155 -6.12 -4.82 -6.92
CA SER A 155 -7.16 -4.95 -7.94
C SER A 155 -6.65 -4.33 -9.25
N GLY A 156 -6.65 -5.08 -10.33
CA GLY A 156 -6.20 -4.62 -11.65
C GLY A 156 -4.69 -4.46 -11.79
N ILE A 157 -3.90 -5.22 -11.02
CA ILE A 157 -2.42 -5.11 -10.99
C ILE A 157 -1.77 -6.38 -11.50
N THR A 158 -2.26 -7.51 -11.01
CA THR A 158 -1.69 -8.82 -11.22
C THR A 158 -2.50 -9.57 -12.27
N ASN A 159 -1.86 -10.50 -12.98
CA ASN A 159 -2.53 -11.31 -13.99
C ASN A 159 -3.20 -12.56 -13.40
N LYS A 160 -3.25 -12.71 -12.07
CA LYS A 160 -3.78 -13.90 -11.38
C LYS A 160 -4.33 -13.57 -9.99
N PRO A 161 -5.38 -14.26 -9.51
CA PRO A 161 -5.98 -13.96 -8.21
C PRO A 161 -5.03 -14.13 -7.01
N LEU A 162 -4.03 -15.01 -7.13
CA LEU A 162 -3.05 -15.28 -6.07
C LEU A 162 -1.63 -15.34 -6.63
N SER A 163 -0.74 -14.55 -6.04
CA SER A 163 0.69 -14.57 -6.25
C SER A 163 1.41 -14.86 -4.94
N ILE A 164 2.34 -15.81 -4.95
CA ILE A 164 3.23 -16.08 -3.81
C ILE A 164 4.64 -15.78 -4.28
N LEU A 165 5.28 -14.80 -3.65
CA LEU A 165 6.65 -14.37 -3.94
C LEU A 165 7.54 -14.63 -2.74
N GLU A 166 8.86 -14.72 -2.94
CA GLU A 166 9.79 -14.96 -1.82
C GLU A 166 9.87 -13.75 -0.86
N GLY A 167 9.76 -12.54 -1.41
CA GLY A 167 10.05 -11.31 -0.67
C GLY A 167 11.54 -11.05 -0.51
N VAL A 168 11.88 -9.88 0.02
CA VAL A 168 13.28 -9.44 0.11
C VAL A 168 14.01 -10.12 1.28
N LYS A 169 15.29 -10.45 1.09
CA LYS A 169 16.18 -10.92 2.16
C LYS A 169 16.48 -9.81 3.18
#